data_AF-A0A959JC98-F1
#
_entry.id   AF-A0A959JC98-F1
#
_cell.length_a   1.000
_cell.length_b   1.000
_cell.length_c   1.000
_cell.angle_alpha   90.00
_cell.angle_beta   90.00
_cell.angle_gamma   90.00
#
_symmetry.space_group_name_H-M   'P 1'
#
loop_
_entity.id
_entity.type
_entity.pdbx_description
1 polymer ?
#
loop_
_entity_poly.entity_id
_entity_poly.type
_entity_poly.pdbx_seq_one_letter_code
_entity_poly.pdbx_strand_id
1 'polypeptide(L)'
;MMDIREVTHYLTRERSDIPEVISFRATRRAIGVLGVALPFLLWWGGLLLNRTALQPSISHYYFTNMREAFVGVLCAVSLFLFTYKGYNKMDSYAANAAGFFSLMVAVFPTNIIDGYPGQSMVASILDVKIHNAIHLTSAGLFFITLACMSLFLFTKSNKPKSQWSDARKSRNMVYKVSG
;
A
#
# COMPACT_ATOMS: atom_id res chain seq x y z
N MET A 1 6.68 -46.31 -6.99
CA MET A 1 7.51 -45.25 -7.57
C MET A 1 6.58 -44.08 -7.86
N MET A 2 6.72 -42.95 -7.17
CA MET A 2 5.84 -41.79 -7.38
C MET A 2 6.08 -41.19 -8.77
N ASP A 3 5.01 -40.79 -9.45
CA ASP A 3 5.07 -40.07 -10.72
C ASP A 3 5.79 -38.73 -10.51
N ILE A 4 6.62 -38.31 -11.46
CA ILE A 4 7.26 -36.99 -11.50
C ILE A 4 6.23 -35.87 -11.33
N ARG A 5 5.00 -36.04 -11.83
CA ARG A 5 3.89 -35.09 -11.65
C ARG A 5 3.45 -35.00 -10.18
N GLU A 6 3.35 -36.12 -9.49
CA GLU A 6 3.06 -36.16 -8.06
C GLU A 6 4.16 -35.45 -7.27
N VAL A 7 5.43 -35.83 -7.48
CA VAL A 7 6.57 -35.21 -6.80
C VAL A 7 6.58 -33.70 -7.00
N THR A 8 6.33 -33.24 -8.22
CA THR A 8 6.25 -31.80 -8.51
C THR A 8 5.10 -31.12 -7.76
N HIS A 9 3.93 -31.76 -7.70
CA HIS A 9 2.78 -31.24 -6.95
C HIS A 9 3.08 -31.14 -5.45
N TYR A 10 3.66 -32.19 -4.84
CA TYR A 10 4.08 -32.17 -3.43
C TYR A 10 5.09 -31.07 -3.14
N LEU A 11 6.15 -30.95 -3.95
CA LEU A 11 7.18 -29.92 -3.77
C LEU A 11 6.62 -28.49 -3.95
N THR A 12 5.68 -28.29 -4.87
CA THR A 12 5.05 -26.96 -5.05
C THR A 12 4.11 -26.60 -3.91
N ARG A 13 3.41 -27.58 -3.34
CA ARG A 13 2.53 -27.38 -2.18
C ARG A 13 3.34 -27.12 -0.91
N GLU A 14 4.37 -27.92 -0.68
CA GLU A 14 5.31 -27.68 0.42
C GLU A 14 5.96 -26.29 0.32
N ARG A 15 6.38 -25.88 -0.89
CA ARG A 15 6.93 -24.54 -1.12
C ARG A 15 5.90 -23.42 -0.94
N SER A 16 4.62 -23.64 -1.23
CA SER A 16 3.58 -22.64 -0.97
C SER A 16 3.30 -22.46 0.51
N ASP A 17 3.57 -23.50 1.30
CA ASP A 17 3.22 -23.58 2.71
C ASP A 17 4.38 -23.16 3.64
N ILE A 18 5.57 -22.86 3.07
CA ILE A 18 6.70 -22.28 3.83
C ILE A 18 6.27 -20.92 4.44
N PRO A 19 6.51 -20.68 5.74
CA PRO A 19 6.06 -19.47 6.45
C PRO A 19 6.42 -18.15 5.77
N GLU A 20 7.57 -18.07 5.11
CA GLU A 20 8.04 -16.87 4.40
C GLU A 20 7.13 -16.50 3.22
N VAL A 21 6.68 -17.48 2.43
CA VAL A 21 5.83 -17.24 1.26
C VAL A 21 4.39 -16.90 1.66
N ILE A 22 3.91 -17.49 2.76
CA ILE A 22 2.61 -17.15 3.37
C ILE A 22 2.65 -15.71 3.88
N SER A 23 3.68 -15.36 4.67
CA SER A 23 3.88 -14.01 5.22
C SER A 23 3.89 -12.94 4.12
N PHE A 24 4.69 -13.15 3.08
CA PHE A 24 4.73 -12.26 1.91
C PHE A 24 3.36 -12.03 1.25
N ARG A 25 2.57 -13.10 1.04
CA ARG A 25 1.23 -12.98 0.43
C ARG A 25 0.25 -12.29 1.38
N ALA A 26 0.35 -12.57 2.67
CA ALA A 26 -0.46 -11.94 3.71
C ALA A 26 -0.17 -10.44 3.79
N THR A 27 1.10 -10.02 3.79
CA THR A 27 1.51 -8.61 3.81
C THR A 27 0.94 -7.82 2.63
N ARG A 28 1.08 -8.34 1.39
CA ARG A 28 0.49 -7.69 0.21
C ARG A 28 -1.02 -7.57 0.29
N ARG A 29 -1.70 -8.61 0.79
CA ARG A 29 -3.16 -8.59 0.98
C ARG A 29 -3.56 -7.56 2.03
N ALA A 30 -2.86 -7.49 3.15
CA ALA A 30 -3.13 -6.51 4.21
C ALA A 30 -2.99 -5.07 3.69
N ILE A 31 -1.89 -4.77 2.97
CA ILE A 31 -1.69 -3.44 2.34
C ILE A 31 -2.81 -3.12 1.37
N GLY A 32 -3.18 -4.07 0.50
CA GLY A 32 -4.27 -3.88 -0.47
C GLY A 32 -5.64 -3.66 0.20
N VAL A 33 -5.96 -4.44 1.23
CA VAL A 33 -7.21 -4.30 2.00
C VAL A 33 -7.25 -2.95 2.70
N LEU A 34 -6.16 -2.54 3.35
CA LEU A 34 -6.07 -1.22 4.00
C LEU A 34 -6.25 -0.09 2.98
N GLY A 35 -5.58 -0.16 1.82
CA GLY A 35 -5.69 0.85 0.77
C GLY A 35 -7.09 0.96 0.18
N VAL A 36 -7.77 -0.17 -0.08
CA VAL A 36 -9.15 -0.18 -0.58
C VAL A 36 -10.13 0.28 0.48
N ALA A 37 -9.94 -0.12 1.75
CA ALA A 37 -10.84 0.22 2.84
C ALA A 37 -10.74 1.68 3.28
N LEU A 38 -9.55 2.31 3.17
CA LEU A 38 -9.28 3.66 3.63
C LEU A 38 -10.31 4.71 3.16
N PRO A 39 -10.63 4.89 1.86
CA PRO A 39 -11.58 5.91 1.44
C PRO A 39 -12.98 5.71 2.04
N PHE A 40 -13.45 4.47 2.16
CA PHE A 40 -14.75 4.16 2.76
C PHE A 40 -14.75 4.41 4.26
N LEU A 41 -13.67 4.02 4.95
CA LEU A 41 -13.47 4.26 6.38
C LEU A 41 -13.52 5.76 6.68
N LEU A 42 -12.81 6.58 5.90
CA LEU A 42 -12.76 8.03 6.09
C LEU A 42 -14.11 8.69 5.80
N TRP A 43 -14.75 8.30 4.69
CA TRP A 43 -16.02 8.89 4.29
C TRP A 43 -17.16 8.56 5.26
N TRP A 44 -17.37 7.28 5.57
CA TRP A 44 -18.40 6.87 6.53
C TRP A 44 -18.09 7.31 7.95
N GLY A 45 -16.83 7.16 8.40
CA GLY A 45 -16.43 7.63 9.73
C GLY A 45 -16.65 9.13 9.89
N GLY A 46 -16.26 9.93 8.88
CA GLY A 46 -16.48 11.38 8.89
C GLY A 46 -17.95 11.76 8.92
N LEU A 47 -18.79 11.05 8.14
CA LEU A 47 -20.23 11.28 8.09
C LEU A 47 -20.90 10.94 9.43
N LEU A 48 -20.56 9.81 10.04
CA LEU A 48 -21.19 9.31 11.27
C LEU A 48 -20.74 10.07 12.52
N LEU A 49 -19.46 10.40 12.64
CA LEU A 49 -18.91 10.98 13.87
C LEU A 49 -19.19 12.48 13.98
N ASN A 50 -19.09 13.24 12.88
CA ASN A 50 -19.19 14.70 12.93
C ASN A 50 -19.82 15.34 11.67
N ARG A 51 -20.57 14.57 10.87
CA ARG A 51 -21.20 15.04 9.61
C ARG A 51 -20.19 15.76 8.70
N THR A 52 -18.95 15.29 8.70
CA THR A 52 -17.88 15.85 7.88
C THR A 52 -18.24 15.65 6.41
N ALA A 53 -18.26 16.73 5.65
CA ALA A 53 -18.51 16.68 4.22
C ALA A 53 -17.44 15.82 3.50
N LEU A 54 -17.78 15.30 2.32
CA LEU A 54 -16.79 14.61 1.48
C LEU A 54 -15.63 15.57 1.17
N GLN A 55 -14.41 15.13 1.47
CA GLN A 55 -13.23 15.96 1.28
C GLN A 55 -12.73 15.90 -0.17
N PRO A 56 -12.04 16.95 -0.67
CA PRO A 56 -11.51 16.99 -2.03
C PRO A 56 -10.49 15.89 -2.35
N SER A 57 -9.81 15.34 -1.34
CA SER A 57 -8.93 14.18 -1.47
C SER A 57 -8.87 13.38 -0.18
N ILE A 58 -8.35 12.15 -0.26
CA ILE A 58 -8.11 11.29 0.91
C ILE A 58 -7.21 12.01 1.93
N SER A 59 -6.14 12.65 1.47
CA SER A 59 -5.21 13.36 2.36
C SER A 59 -5.81 14.56 3.06
N HIS A 60 -6.90 15.15 2.56
CA HIS A 60 -7.56 16.27 3.25
C HIS A 60 -8.30 15.84 4.53
N TYR A 61 -8.58 14.55 4.71
CA TYR A 61 -9.08 14.04 5.98
C TYR A 61 -8.09 14.23 7.14
N TYR A 62 -6.82 14.57 6.85
CA TYR A 62 -5.81 14.98 7.83
C TYR A 62 -6.28 16.15 8.71
N PHE A 63 -7.01 17.11 8.14
CA PHE A 63 -7.50 18.29 8.87
C PHE A 63 -8.88 18.09 9.52
N THR A 64 -9.43 16.88 9.42
CA THR A 64 -10.75 16.51 9.97
C THR A 64 -10.59 15.63 11.21
N ASN A 65 -11.70 15.28 11.85
CA ASN A 65 -11.72 14.32 12.96
C ASN A 65 -11.28 12.90 12.57
N MET A 66 -11.16 12.63 11.26
CA MET A 66 -10.67 11.35 10.75
C MET A 66 -9.14 11.31 10.59
N ARG A 67 -8.41 12.32 11.05
CA ARG A 67 -6.94 12.37 11.00
C ARG A 67 -6.30 11.10 11.53
N GLU A 68 -6.71 10.66 12.73
CA GLU A 68 -6.11 9.50 13.39
C GLU A 68 -6.32 8.21 12.60
N ALA A 69 -7.48 8.07 11.95
CA ALA A 69 -7.74 6.93 11.07
C ALA A 69 -6.86 6.99 9.80
N PHE A 70 -6.76 8.16 9.17
CA PHE A 70 -5.90 8.38 8.00
C PHE A 70 -4.43 8.08 8.31
N VAL A 71 -3.88 8.74 9.33
CA VAL A 71 -2.48 8.59 9.76
C VAL A 71 -2.22 7.16 10.25
N GLY A 72 -3.11 6.60 11.06
CA GLY A 72 -2.98 5.24 11.59
C GLY A 72 -2.91 4.17 10.49
N VAL A 73 -3.78 4.28 9.46
CA VAL A 73 -3.74 3.36 8.32
C VAL A 73 -2.46 3.51 7.52
N LEU A 74 -1.99 4.74 7.25
CA LEU A 74 -0.72 4.93 6.53
C LEU A 74 0.50 4.47 7.32
N CYS A 75 0.49 4.61 8.64
CA CYS A 75 1.50 4.02 9.51
C CYS A 75 1.49 2.49 9.43
N ALA A 76 0.31 1.86 9.48
CA ALA A 76 0.18 0.41 9.33
C ALA A 76 0.65 -0.07 7.95
N VAL A 77 0.28 0.64 6.87
CA VAL A 77 0.77 0.38 5.51
C VAL A 77 2.29 0.50 5.44
N SER A 78 2.87 1.54 6.03
CA SER A 78 4.32 1.74 6.09
C SER A 78 5.04 0.57 6.80
N LEU A 79 4.55 0.14 7.97
CA LEU A 79 5.10 -0.99 8.71
C LEU A 79 5.00 -2.30 7.93
N PHE A 80 3.87 -2.56 7.28
CA PHE A 80 3.72 -3.74 6.42
C PHE A 80 4.66 -3.70 5.22
N LEU A 81 4.90 -2.54 4.63
CA LEU A 81 5.85 -2.39 3.54
C LEU A 81 7.30 -2.60 3.99
N PHE A 82 7.70 -2.14 5.18
CA PHE A 82 9.03 -2.39 5.73
C PHE A 82 9.28 -3.86 6.08
N THR A 83 8.24 -4.59 6.49
CA THR A 83 8.36 -6.03 6.83
C THR A 83 8.27 -6.94 5.61
N TYR A 84 8.01 -6.39 4.43
CA TYR A 84 7.81 -7.15 3.22
C TYR A 84 9.14 -7.73 2.67
N LYS A 85 9.26 -9.07 2.78
CA LYS A 85 10.33 -9.85 2.17
C LYS A 85 9.89 -10.39 0.82
N GLY A 86 10.26 -9.67 -0.23
CA GLY A 86 9.80 -9.92 -1.57
C GLY A 86 10.45 -11.13 -2.26
N TYR A 87 10.13 -11.33 -3.55
CA TYR A 87 10.67 -12.45 -4.33
C TYR A 87 12.19 -12.33 -4.58
N ASN A 88 12.68 -11.10 -4.70
CA ASN A 88 14.10 -10.77 -4.87
C ASN A 88 14.42 -9.49 -4.09
N LYS A 89 15.70 -9.10 -4.03
CA LYS A 89 16.14 -7.90 -3.29
C LYS A 89 15.48 -6.60 -3.79
N MET A 90 15.19 -6.49 -5.10
CA MET A 90 14.52 -5.31 -5.67
C MET A 90 13.10 -5.14 -5.14
N ASP A 91 12.38 -6.24 -4.89
CA ASP A 91 11.06 -6.19 -4.26
C ASP A 91 11.15 -5.58 -2.85
N SER A 92 12.18 -5.93 -2.06
CA SER A 92 12.38 -5.36 -0.73
C SER A 92 12.85 -3.91 -0.76
N TYR A 93 13.72 -3.51 -1.69
CA TYR A 93 14.10 -2.09 -1.84
C TYR A 93 12.91 -1.23 -2.25
N ALA A 94 12.11 -1.69 -3.22
CA ALA A 94 10.91 -0.97 -3.65
C ALA A 94 9.87 -0.87 -2.52
N ALA A 95 9.67 -1.95 -1.76
CA ALA A 95 8.76 -1.92 -0.61
C ALA A 95 9.25 -0.99 0.50
N ASN A 96 10.55 -1.01 0.83
CA ASN A 96 11.11 -0.07 1.80
C ASN A 96 10.97 1.39 1.35
N ALA A 97 11.22 1.67 0.07
CA ALA A 97 10.99 3.00 -0.49
C ALA A 97 9.52 3.42 -0.38
N ALA A 98 8.58 2.55 -0.78
CA ALA A 98 7.15 2.80 -0.63
C ALA A 98 6.74 3.00 0.85
N GLY A 99 7.28 2.19 1.76
CA GLY A 99 7.03 2.30 3.19
C GLY A 99 7.50 3.64 3.76
N PHE A 100 8.68 4.09 3.33
CA PHE A 100 9.21 5.40 3.70
C PHE A 100 8.35 6.54 3.17
N PHE A 101 7.97 6.51 1.88
CA PHE A 101 7.11 7.55 1.30
C PHE A 101 5.72 7.57 1.95
N SER A 102 5.10 6.42 2.23
CA SER A 102 3.85 6.33 2.96
C SER A 102 3.94 6.95 4.36
N LEU A 103 5.07 6.75 5.06
CA LEU A 103 5.31 7.34 6.37
C LEU A 103 5.42 8.86 6.29
N MET A 104 6.10 9.38 5.26
CA MET A 104 6.18 10.83 5.03
C MET A 104 4.80 11.44 4.75
N VAL A 105 3.93 10.75 4.00
CA VAL A 105 2.54 11.19 3.80
C VAL A 105 1.74 11.22 5.10
N ALA A 106 1.99 10.27 6.02
CA ALA A 106 1.34 10.22 7.33
C ALA A 106 1.82 11.34 8.27
N VAL A 107 3.11 11.68 8.24
CA VAL A 107 3.72 12.66 9.15
C VAL A 107 3.50 14.09 8.67
N PHE A 108 3.65 14.35 7.37
CA PHE A 108 3.57 15.71 6.82
C PHE A 108 2.16 15.99 6.32
N PRO A 109 1.47 17.04 6.79
CA PRO A 109 0.13 17.38 6.33
C PRO A 109 0.11 17.85 4.87
N THR A 110 -1.02 17.67 4.19
CA THR A 110 -1.27 18.29 2.87
C THR A 110 -1.65 19.78 3.02
N ASN A 111 -2.06 20.44 1.93
CA ASN A 111 -2.52 21.82 2.00
C ASN A 111 -3.77 21.93 2.87
N ILE A 112 -3.89 23.06 3.57
CA ILE A 112 -5.01 23.34 4.46
C ILE A 112 -6.26 23.61 3.61
N ILE A 113 -7.42 23.16 4.11
CA ILE A 113 -8.73 23.61 3.64
C ILE A 113 -9.31 24.57 4.66
N ASP A 114 -9.77 25.72 4.18
CA ASP A 114 -10.45 26.71 5.00
C ASP A 114 -11.70 26.10 5.68
N GLY A 115 -11.84 26.32 6.99
CA GLY A 115 -12.97 25.81 7.79
C GLY A 115 -12.71 24.50 8.54
N TYR A 116 -11.56 23.85 8.35
CA TYR A 116 -11.14 22.68 9.13
C TYR A 116 -9.79 22.95 9.83
N PRO A 117 -9.78 23.54 11.04
CA PRO A 117 -8.56 23.99 11.69
C PRO A 117 -7.81 22.85 12.40
N GLY A 118 -7.90 21.61 11.92
CA GLY A 118 -7.24 20.46 12.53
C GLY A 118 -5.72 20.63 12.52
N GLN A 119 -5.15 21.26 13.55
CA GLN A 119 -3.72 21.51 13.59
C GLN A 119 -2.97 20.25 14.02
N SER A 120 -1.88 19.96 13.33
CA SER A 120 -0.89 18.98 13.74
C SER A 120 0.37 19.69 14.19
N MET A 121 1.17 19.03 15.03
CA MET A 121 2.44 19.58 15.48
C MET A 121 3.34 19.98 14.29
N VAL A 122 3.36 19.18 13.22
CA VAL A 122 4.15 19.47 12.02
C VAL A 122 3.65 20.74 11.31
N ALA A 123 2.33 20.92 11.19
CA ALA A 123 1.75 22.16 10.64
C ALA A 123 2.02 23.40 11.52
N SER A 124 2.23 23.22 12.83
CA SER A 124 2.54 24.32 13.75
C SER A 124 4.01 24.75 13.74
N ILE A 125 4.92 23.90 13.25
CA ILE A 125 6.37 24.17 13.27
C ILE A 125 6.98 24.39 11.87
N LEU A 126 6.34 23.89 10.80
CA LEU A 126 6.81 24.04 9.42
C LEU A 126 5.87 24.94 8.62
N ASP A 127 6.45 25.72 7.70
CA ASP A 127 5.69 26.51 6.74
C ASP A 127 4.78 25.62 5.87
N VAL A 128 3.60 26.15 5.53
CA VAL A 128 2.57 25.43 4.77
C VAL A 128 3.08 24.93 3.43
N LYS A 129 3.92 25.72 2.74
CA LYS A 129 4.48 25.32 1.45
C LYS A 129 5.44 24.16 1.60
N ILE A 130 6.22 24.14 2.68
CA ILE A 130 7.23 23.10 2.93
C ILE A 130 6.56 21.76 3.25
N HIS A 131 5.68 21.71 4.25
CA HIS A 131 5.06 20.45 4.63
C HIS A 131 4.16 19.90 3.50
N ASN A 132 3.45 20.77 2.78
CA ASN A 132 2.65 20.36 1.63
C ASN A 132 3.49 19.83 0.47
N ALA A 133 4.64 20.46 0.17
CA ALA A 133 5.56 19.97 -0.85
C ALA A 133 6.08 18.57 -0.48
N ILE A 134 6.51 18.37 0.77
CA ILE A 134 6.96 17.06 1.26
C ILE A 134 5.83 16.04 1.13
N HIS A 135 4.62 16.38 1.55
CA HIS A 135 3.45 15.50 1.44
C HIS A 135 3.18 15.10 -0.01
N LEU A 136 3.05 16.07 -0.91
CA LEU A 136 2.68 15.82 -2.31
C LEU A 136 3.76 15.05 -3.06
N THR A 137 5.03 15.41 -2.89
CA THR A 137 6.15 14.67 -3.48
C THR A 137 6.21 13.24 -2.94
N SER A 138 6.03 13.05 -1.64
CA SER A 138 6.01 11.71 -1.03
C SER A 138 4.83 10.88 -1.52
N ALA A 139 3.64 11.47 -1.61
CA ALA A 139 2.46 10.79 -2.15
C ALA A 139 2.67 10.36 -3.60
N GLY A 140 3.20 11.24 -4.44
CA GLY A 140 3.55 10.92 -5.82
C GLY A 140 4.55 9.78 -5.92
N LEU A 141 5.65 9.83 -5.16
CA LEU A 141 6.67 8.78 -5.13
C LEU A 141 6.11 7.46 -4.57
N PHE A 142 5.24 7.51 -3.57
CA PHE A 142 4.55 6.34 -3.02
C PHE A 142 3.72 5.63 -4.09
N PHE A 143 2.84 6.35 -4.78
CA PHE A 143 2.00 5.78 -5.83
C PHE A 143 2.82 5.29 -7.03
N ILE A 144 3.84 6.04 -7.47
CA ILE A 144 4.76 5.61 -8.54
C ILE A 144 5.50 4.33 -8.15
N THR A 145 5.92 4.20 -6.90
CA THR A 145 6.60 2.99 -6.43
C THR A 145 5.66 1.80 -6.42
N LEU A 146 4.44 1.96 -5.90
CA LEU A 146 3.42 0.89 -5.94
C LEU A 146 3.02 0.50 -7.36
N ALA A 147 2.86 1.47 -8.27
CA ALA A 147 2.63 1.27 -9.70
C ALA A 147 3.75 0.42 -10.32
N CYS A 148 5.01 0.83 -10.14
CA CYS A 148 6.18 0.07 -10.60
C CYS A 148 6.22 -1.36 -10.02
N MET A 149 5.90 -1.52 -8.74
CA MET A 149 5.83 -2.83 -8.10
C MET A 149 4.75 -3.72 -8.73
N SER A 150 3.55 -3.16 -8.95
CA SER A 150 2.43 -3.86 -9.57
C SER A 150 2.76 -4.29 -11.00
N LEU A 151 3.21 -3.35 -11.84
CA LEU A 151 3.48 -3.57 -13.26
C LEU A 151 4.65 -4.54 -13.50
N PHE A 152 5.76 -4.37 -12.77
CA PHE A 152 7.02 -5.02 -13.11
C PHE A 152 7.48 -6.08 -12.11
N LEU A 153 7.38 -5.82 -10.80
CA LEU A 153 7.94 -6.74 -9.79
C LEU A 153 7.00 -7.89 -9.48
N PHE A 154 5.70 -7.62 -9.34
CA PHE A 154 4.71 -8.63 -8.97
C PHE A 154 4.38 -9.58 -10.12
N THR A 155 4.68 -9.20 -11.35
CA THR A 155 4.46 -10.00 -12.56
C THR A 155 5.61 -10.99 -12.86
N LYS A 156 6.80 -10.80 -12.26
CA LYS A 156 8.00 -11.65 -12.46
C LYS A 156 7.75 -13.13 -12.16
N SER A 157 8.35 -14.01 -12.97
CA SER A 157 8.25 -15.47 -12.89
C SER A 157 9.57 -16.12 -13.27
N ASN A 158 9.94 -17.22 -12.60
CA ASN A 158 10.99 -18.12 -13.09
C ASN A 158 10.47 -19.16 -14.08
N LYS A 159 9.13 -19.27 -14.27
CA LYS A 159 8.51 -20.19 -15.23
C LYS A 159 8.18 -19.47 -16.55
N PRO A 160 8.40 -20.12 -17.72
CA PRO A 160 8.00 -19.56 -19.02
C PRO A 160 6.49 -19.36 -19.09
N LYS A 161 6.03 -18.40 -19.91
CA LYS A 161 4.60 -18.01 -20.03
C LYS A 161 3.68 -19.18 -20.40
N SER A 162 4.17 -20.14 -21.19
CA SER A 162 3.42 -21.34 -21.58
C SER A 162 3.02 -22.23 -20.41
N GLN A 163 3.74 -22.14 -19.28
CA GLN A 163 3.50 -22.93 -18.08
C GLN A 163 2.73 -22.16 -16.98
N TRP A 164 2.16 -21.00 -17.31
CA TRP A 164 1.41 -20.21 -16.34
C TRP A 164 -0.02 -20.74 -16.18
N SER A 165 -0.44 -20.93 -14.94
CA SER A 165 -1.84 -21.23 -14.61
C SER A 165 -2.75 -20.04 -14.91
N ASP A 166 -4.04 -20.30 -15.14
CA ASP A 166 -5.01 -19.24 -15.45
C ASP A 166 -5.20 -18.28 -14.27
N ALA A 167 -5.18 -18.79 -13.03
CA ALA A 167 -5.18 -17.95 -11.84
C ALA A 167 -4.02 -16.94 -11.82
N ARG A 168 -2.83 -17.33 -12.30
CA ARG A 168 -1.68 -16.42 -12.42
C ARG A 168 -1.91 -15.38 -13.51
N LYS A 169 -2.46 -15.78 -14.67
CA LYS A 169 -2.77 -14.86 -15.78
C LYS A 169 -3.77 -13.80 -15.33
N SER A 170 -4.86 -14.19 -14.66
CA SER A 170 -5.86 -13.28 -14.12
C SER A 170 -5.28 -12.32 -13.09
N ARG A 171 -4.49 -12.81 -12.13
CA ARG A 171 -3.81 -11.95 -11.15
C ARG A 171 -2.87 -10.94 -11.81
N ASN A 172 -2.08 -11.38 -12.78
CA ASN A 172 -1.16 -10.50 -13.50
C ASN A 172 -1.90 -9.47 -14.38
N MET A 173 -3.12 -9.77 -14.84
CA MET A 173 -3.98 -8.80 -15.50
C MET A 173 -4.41 -7.71 -14.51
N VAL A 174 -4.90 -8.09 -13.33
CA VAL A 174 -5.27 -7.13 -12.28
C VAL A 174 -4.12 -6.17 -12.01
N TYR A 175 -2.91 -6.69 -11.78
CA TYR A 175 -1.73 -5.84 -11.53
C TYR A 175 -1.39 -4.87 -12.68
N LYS A 176 -1.68 -5.23 -13.92
CA LYS A 176 -1.42 -4.38 -15.09
C LYS A 176 -2.46 -3.29 -15.31
N VAL A 177 -3.69 -3.55 -14.90
CA VAL A 177 -4.80 -2.60 -15.05
C VAL A 177 -4.86 -1.65 -13.87
N SER A 178 -4.51 -2.12 -12.67
CA SER A 178 -4.52 -1.32 -11.44
C SER A 178 -3.20 -0.64 -11.13
N GLY A 179 -2.15 -0.94 -11.91
CA GLY A 179 -0.78 -0.46 -11.70
C GLY A 179 -0.46 0.75 -12.55
#